data_AF-A0AAP0GY33-F1
#
_entry.id   AF-A0AAP0GY33-F1
#
_cell.length_a   1.000
_cell.length_b   1.000
_cell.length_c   1.000
_cell.angle_alpha   90.00
_cell.angle_beta   90.00
_cell.angle_gamma   90.00
#
_symmetry.space_group_name_H-M   'P 1'
#
loop_
_entity.id
_entity.type
_entity.pdbx_description
1 polymer ?
#
loop_
_entity_poly.entity_id
_entity_poly.type
_entity_poly.pdbx_seq_one_letter_code
_entity_poly.pdbx_strand_id
1 'polypeptide(L)'
;MEEKEAIIASSEGVSREFNTLINSQDLDSLKQLQHIILGRLQDSNAVLSHFNDYSEQCFAEVSSDLSANTRLLKSMKADLDYIFLKLRSIKAKIKGTYPDAFPDDSTIESLDRRPDLEVPR
;
A
#
# COMPACT_ATOMS: atom_id res chain seq x y z
N MET A 1 10.53 -56.44 -58.37
CA MET A 1 10.41 -55.04 -58.85
C MET A 1 9.12 -54.43 -58.29
N GLU A 2 8.02 -55.15 -58.45
CA GLU A 2 6.66 -54.84 -57.95
C GLU A 2 6.55 -54.54 -56.43
N GLU A 3 7.21 -55.35 -55.58
CA GLU A 3 7.18 -55.13 -54.12
C GLU A 3 7.86 -53.82 -53.69
N LYS A 4 8.94 -53.44 -54.39
CA LYS A 4 9.68 -52.20 -54.11
C LYS A 4 8.87 -50.98 -54.52
N GLU A 5 8.14 -51.06 -55.62
CA GLU A 5 7.21 -50.00 -56.07
C GLU A 5 6.00 -49.87 -55.12
N ALA A 6 5.46 -50.99 -54.63
CA ALA A 6 4.37 -50.97 -53.65
C ALA A 6 4.77 -50.29 -52.33
N ILE A 7 5.99 -50.54 -51.84
CA ILE A 7 6.54 -49.89 -50.64
C ILE A 7 6.73 -48.39 -50.86
N ILE A 8 7.24 -47.97 -52.03
CA ILE A 8 7.41 -46.54 -52.35
C ILE A 8 6.06 -45.85 -52.42
N ALA A 9 5.07 -46.43 -53.10
CA ALA A 9 3.72 -45.88 -53.19
C ALA A 9 3.03 -45.76 -51.81
N SER A 10 3.21 -46.78 -50.95
CA SER A 10 2.71 -46.75 -49.57
C SER A 10 3.40 -45.65 -48.74
N SER A 11 4.72 -45.52 -48.85
CA SER A 11 5.48 -44.46 -48.17
C SER A 11 5.09 -43.06 -48.62
N GLU A 12 4.82 -42.87 -49.92
CA GLU A 12 4.33 -41.59 -50.46
C GLU A 12 2.91 -41.26 -49.99
N GLY A 13 2.06 -42.28 -49.84
CA GLY A 13 0.71 -42.13 -49.29
C GLY A 13 0.75 -41.67 -47.83
N VAL A 14 1.55 -42.34 -47.00
CA VAL A 14 1.75 -41.97 -45.59
C VAL A 14 2.35 -40.57 -45.46
N SER A 15 3.36 -40.23 -46.28
CA SER A 15 3.97 -38.90 -46.24
C SER A 15 3.00 -37.79 -46.67
N ARG A 16 2.06 -38.06 -47.57
CA ARG A 16 1.01 -37.12 -47.97
C ARG A 16 0.01 -36.90 -46.85
N GLU A 17 -0.51 -37.95 -46.22
CA GLU A 17 -1.40 -37.81 -45.06
C GLU A 17 -0.70 -37.06 -43.91
N PHE A 18 0.57 -37.38 -43.66
CA PHE A 18 1.34 -36.70 -42.62
C PHE A 18 1.47 -35.18 -42.88
N ASN A 19 1.67 -34.78 -44.13
CA ASN A 19 1.71 -33.35 -44.50
C ASN A 19 0.34 -32.65 -44.39
N THR A 20 -0.77 -33.38 -44.39
CA THR A 20 -2.11 -32.80 -44.16
C THR A 20 -2.44 -32.61 -42.68
N LEU A 21 -1.72 -33.28 -41.77
CA LEU A 21 -1.94 -33.15 -40.32
C LEU A 21 -1.47 -31.81 -39.76
N ILE A 22 -0.55 -31.12 -40.44
CA ILE A 22 -0.01 -29.83 -40.01
C ILE A 22 -0.42 -28.76 -41.01
N ASN A 23 -1.38 -27.92 -40.62
CA ASN A 23 -1.72 -26.73 -41.36
C ASN A 23 -0.69 -25.62 -41.06
N SER A 24 0.16 -25.32 -42.03
CA SER A 24 1.19 -24.27 -41.89
C SER A 24 0.61 -22.89 -41.64
N GLN A 25 -0.58 -22.59 -42.18
CA GLN A 25 -1.26 -21.31 -41.97
C GLN A 25 -1.75 -21.16 -40.53
N ASP A 26 -2.24 -22.24 -39.93
CA ASP A 26 -2.64 -22.25 -38.52
C ASP A 26 -1.42 -22.12 -37.60
N LEU A 27 -0.30 -22.75 -37.95
CA LEU A 27 0.97 -22.63 -37.22
C LEU A 27 1.50 -21.17 -37.25
N ASP A 28 1.46 -20.52 -38.41
CA ASP A 28 1.87 -19.12 -38.55
C ASP A 28 0.93 -18.19 -37.80
N SER A 29 -0.37 -18.45 -37.84
CA SER A 29 -1.38 -17.69 -37.07
C SER A 29 -1.16 -17.84 -35.57
N LEU A 30 -0.86 -19.05 -35.10
CA LEU A 30 -0.52 -19.33 -33.70
C LEU A 30 0.75 -18.57 -33.28
N LYS A 31 1.78 -18.58 -34.13
CA LYS A 31 3.03 -17.85 -33.88
C LYS A 31 2.80 -16.34 -33.81
N GLN A 32 1.98 -15.78 -34.69
CA GLN A 32 1.61 -14.37 -34.65
C GLN A 32 0.86 -14.02 -33.37
N LEU A 33 -0.11 -14.86 -32.98
CA LEU A 33 -0.86 -14.66 -31.74
C LEU A 33 0.06 -14.70 -30.51
N GLN A 34 1.03 -15.62 -30.48
CA GLN A 34 2.03 -15.69 -29.41
C GLN A 34 2.89 -14.42 -29.33
N HIS A 35 3.28 -13.82 -30.47
CA HIS A 35 4.02 -12.55 -30.47
C HIS A 35 3.17 -11.40 -29.93
N ILE A 36 1.89 -11.34 -30.28
CA ILE A 36 0.95 -10.33 -29.77
C ILE A 36 0.79 -10.50 -28.25
N ILE A 37 0.60 -11.73 -27.77
CA ILE A 37 0.47 -12.02 -26.35
C ILE A 37 1.75 -11.61 -25.62
N LEU A 38 2.92 -11.98 -26.15
CA LEU A 38 4.22 -11.64 -25.56
C LEU A 38 4.39 -10.12 -25.46
N GLY A 39 4.11 -9.37 -26.52
CA GLY A 39 4.20 -7.90 -26.52
C GLY A 39 3.28 -7.28 -25.45
N ARG A 40 2.02 -7.74 -25.37
CA ARG A 40 1.08 -7.26 -24.34
C ARG A 40 1.54 -7.57 -22.91
N LEU A 41 2.15 -8.74 -22.69
CA LEU A 41 2.70 -9.09 -21.39
C LEU A 41 3.93 -8.24 -21.04
N GLN A 42 4.78 -7.93 -22.01
CA GLN A 42 5.91 -7.03 -21.84
C GLN A 42 5.46 -5.62 -21.50
N ASP A 43 4.49 -5.08 -22.25
CA ASP A 43 3.90 -3.76 -21.99
C ASP A 43 3.28 -3.69 -20.59
N SER A 44 2.50 -4.71 -20.20
CA SER A 44 1.90 -4.78 -18.86
C SER A 44 2.96 -4.84 -17.76
N ASN A 45 4.05 -5.58 -17.98
CA ASN A 45 5.12 -5.68 -17.00
C ASN A 45 5.87 -4.35 -16.83
N ALA A 46 6.08 -3.61 -17.92
CA ALA A 46 6.66 -2.28 -17.88
C ALA A 46 5.79 -1.30 -17.07
N VAL A 47 4.47 -1.31 -17.30
CA VAL A 47 3.52 -0.48 -16.54
C VAL A 47 3.51 -0.85 -15.06
N LEU A 48 3.50 -2.14 -14.73
CA LEU A 48 3.53 -2.61 -13.33
C LEU A 48 4.85 -2.26 -12.64
N SER A 49 5.98 -2.33 -13.34
CA SER A 49 7.28 -1.93 -12.79
C SER A 49 7.29 -0.44 -12.45
N HIS A 50 6.84 0.41 -13.38
CA HIS A 50 6.73 1.84 -13.12
C HIS A 50 5.74 2.16 -11.98
N PHE A 51 4.62 1.43 -11.90
CA PHE A 51 3.67 1.59 -10.79
C PHE A 51 4.30 1.22 -9.45
N ASN A 52 5.05 0.11 -9.38
CA ASN A 52 5.73 -0.31 -8.17
C ASN A 52 6.71 0.77 -7.71
N ASP A 53 7.60 1.23 -8.60
CA ASP A 53 8.59 2.27 -8.30
C ASP A 53 7.93 3.55 -7.80
N TYR A 54 6.88 4.02 -8.49
CA TYR A 54 6.14 5.21 -8.11
C TYR A 54 5.42 5.03 -6.76
N SER A 55 4.80 3.87 -6.53
CA SER A 55 4.10 3.59 -5.28
C SER A 55 5.04 3.52 -4.08
N GLU A 56 6.25 2.98 -4.27
CA GLU A 56 7.29 2.93 -3.26
C GLU A 56 7.77 4.35 -2.90
N GLN A 57 8.02 5.19 -3.91
CA GLN A 57 8.43 6.58 -3.68
C GLN A 57 7.36 7.36 -2.92
N CYS A 58 6.10 7.28 -3.36
CA CYS A 58 4.98 7.94 -2.69
C CYS A 58 4.81 7.46 -1.24
N PHE A 59 4.96 6.16 -1.00
CA PHE A 59 4.93 5.61 0.35
C PHE A 59 6.09 6.12 1.21
N ALA A 60 7.31 6.18 0.69
CA ALA A 60 8.48 6.66 1.42
C ALA A 60 8.31 8.13 1.86
N GLU A 61 7.79 8.98 0.98
CA GLU A 61 7.50 10.38 1.29
C GLU A 61 6.45 10.51 2.41
N VAL A 62 5.29 9.85 2.25
CA VAL A 62 4.18 9.96 3.22
C VAL A 62 4.52 9.30 4.56
N SER A 63 5.19 8.14 4.55
CA SER A 63 5.51 7.40 5.78
C SER A 63 6.54 8.13 6.65
N SER A 64 7.50 8.82 6.03
CA SER A 64 8.48 9.64 6.73
C SER A 64 7.81 10.81 7.45
N ASP A 65 6.95 11.56 6.75
CA ASP A 65 6.22 12.70 7.31
C ASP A 65 5.27 12.26 8.43
N LEU A 66 4.53 11.17 8.22
CA LEU A 66 3.65 10.61 9.23
C LEU A 66 4.43 10.21 10.50
N SER A 67 5.60 9.59 10.34
CA SER A 67 6.47 9.23 11.46
C SER A 67 6.99 10.46 12.21
N ALA A 68 7.41 11.50 11.48
CA ALA A 68 7.85 12.77 12.07
C ALA A 68 6.72 13.45 12.85
N ASN A 69 5.53 13.57 12.26
CA ASN A 69 4.34 14.15 12.89
C ASN A 69 3.92 13.35 14.13
N THR A 70 3.96 12.02 14.08
CA THR A 70 3.65 11.16 15.23
C THR A 70 4.63 11.38 16.39
N ARG A 71 5.93 11.54 16.10
CA ARG A 71 6.94 11.88 17.12
C ARG A 71 6.68 13.25 17.74
N LEU A 72 6.37 14.25 16.92
CA LEU A 72 6.05 15.59 17.40
C LEU A 72 4.83 15.58 18.33
N LEU A 73 3.73 14.92 17.94
CA LEU A 73 2.53 14.79 18.77
C LEU A 73 2.81 14.10 20.11
N LYS A 74 3.67 13.07 20.13
CA LYS A 74 4.10 12.42 21.37
C LYS A 74 4.89 13.37 22.28
N SER A 75 5.79 14.18 21.71
CA SER A 75 6.54 15.19 22.46
C SER A 75 5.58 16.23 23.05
N MET A 76 4.69 16.79 22.24
CA MET A 76 3.71 17.79 22.68
C MET A 76 2.82 17.25 23.80
N LYS A 77 2.39 15.98 23.72
CA LYS A 77 1.66 15.32 24.79
C LYS A 77 2.48 15.28 26.08
N ALA A 78 3.74 14.84 26.02
CA ALA A 78 4.60 14.76 27.20
C ALA A 78 4.82 16.15 27.84
N ASP A 79 4.98 17.18 27.01
CA ASP A 79 5.09 18.57 27.48
C ASP A 79 3.81 19.04 28.19
N LEU A 80 2.63 18.74 27.64
CA LEU A 80 1.35 19.05 28.27
C LEU A 80 1.17 18.29 29.60
N ASP A 81 1.50 17.00 29.64
CA ASP A 81 1.46 16.19 30.86
C ASP A 81 2.34 16.83 31.96
N TYR A 82 3.54 17.28 31.59
CA TYR A 82 4.46 17.96 32.50
C TYR A 82 3.90 19.32 32.96
N ILE A 83 3.36 20.14 32.06
CA ILE A 83 2.73 21.42 32.40
C ILE A 83 1.59 21.21 33.40
N PHE A 84 0.68 20.26 33.15
CA PHE A 84 -0.43 19.97 34.06
C PHE A 84 0.04 19.47 35.42
N LEU A 85 1.09 18.64 35.46
CA LEU A 85 1.70 18.19 36.71
C LEU A 85 2.26 19.39 37.51
N LYS A 86 2.98 20.30 36.85
CA LYS A 86 3.54 21.50 37.49
C LYS A 86 2.45 22.44 37.99
N LEU A 87 1.40 22.68 37.20
CA LEU A 87 0.25 23.49 37.61
C LEU A 87 -0.44 22.91 38.84
N ARG A 88 -0.70 21.58 38.86
CA ARG A 88 -1.29 20.90 40.02
C ARG A 88 -0.40 21.01 41.26
N SER A 89 0.92 20.84 41.11
CA SER A 89 1.88 21.00 42.20
C SER A 89 1.90 22.43 42.75
N ILE A 90 1.91 23.45 41.88
CA ILE A 90 1.89 24.86 42.28
C ILE A 90 0.58 25.19 43.00
N LYS A 91 -0.58 24.78 42.45
CA LYS A 91 -1.89 24.97 43.08
C LYS A 91 -1.92 24.35 44.49
N ALA A 92 -1.43 23.12 44.65
CA ALA A 92 -1.36 22.45 45.94
C ALA A 92 -0.47 23.20 46.95
N LYS A 93 0.69 23.70 46.51
CA LYS A 93 1.59 24.51 47.37
C LYS A 93 0.95 25.82 47.81
N ILE A 94 0.30 26.54 46.89
CA ILE A 94 -0.39 27.80 47.22
C ILE A 94 -1.51 27.52 48.22
N LYS A 95 -2.35 26.50 47.98
CA LYS A 95 -3.45 26.13 48.90
C LYS A 95 -2.93 25.74 50.30
N GLY A 96 -1.77 25.06 50.38
CA GLY A 96 -1.15 24.73 51.67
C GLY A 96 -0.52 25.92 52.38
N THR A 97 -0.01 26.91 51.65
CA THR A 97 0.67 28.08 52.22
C THR A 97 -0.30 29.22 52.55
N TYR A 98 -1.35 29.36 51.75
CA TYR A 98 -2.37 30.39 51.84
C TYR A 98 -3.75 29.74 51.62
N PRO A 99 -4.35 29.12 52.65
CA PRO A 99 -5.63 28.44 52.52
C PRO A 99 -6.76 29.40 52.11
N ASP A 100 -6.66 30.67 52.49
CA ASP A 100 -7.65 31.71 52.20
C ASP A 100 -7.53 32.30 50.78
N ALA A 101 -6.49 31.92 50.02
CA ALA A 101 -6.24 32.43 48.67
C ALA A 101 -7.15 31.81 47.59
N PHE A 102 -7.89 30.75 47.92
CA PHE A 102 -8.85 30.11 47.03
C PHE A 102 -10.22 30.01 47.72
N PRO A 103 -11.10 31.02 47.58
CA PRO A 103 -12.51 30.89 47.97
C PRO A 103 -13.19 29.79 47.14
N ASP A 104 -14.25 29.17 47.69
CA ASP A 104 -14.88 27.93 47.18
C ASP A 104 -15.07 27.88 45.65
N ASP A 105 -14.92 26.65 45.10
CA ASP A 105 -14.91 26.30 43.66
C ASP A 105 -16.10 26.85 42.82
N SER A 106 -17.16 27.37 43.45
CA SER A 106 -18.32 27.98 42.80
C SER A 106 -18.02 29.22 41.96
N THR A 107 -16.87 29.88 42.18
CA THR A 107 -16.45 31.04 41.36
C THR A 107 -15.58 30.67 40.16
N ILE A 108 -14.97 29.48 40.14
CA ILE A 108 -14.01 29.07 39.09
C ILE A 108 -14.72 28.53 37.84
N GLU A 109 -15.90 27.90 37.97
CA GLU A 109 -16.73 27.46 36.84
C GLU A 109 -17.11 28.60 35.88
N SER A 110 -17.09 29.85 36.35
CA SER A 110 -17.41 31.02 35.52
C SER A 110 -16.32 31.39 34.50
N LEU A 111 -15.09 30.85 34.64
CA LEU A 111 -13.92 31.27 33.86
C LEU A 111 -13.38 30.19 32.90
N ASP A 112 -13.58 28.89 33.14
CA ASP A 112 -13.15 27.83 32.21
C ASP A 112 -14.27 27.42 31.26
N ARG A 113 -14.27 27.98 30.05
CA ARG A 113 -15.23 27.68 28.97
C ARG A 113 -14.74 26.63 27.98
N ARG A 114 -13.64 25.94 28.26
CA ARG A 114 -13.12 24.93 27.33
C ARG A 114 -14.02 23.70 27.38
N PRO A 115 -14.42 23.13 26.22
CA PRO A 115 -15.21 21.91 26.20
C PRO A 115 -14.40 20.78 26.84
N ASP A 116 -15.04 20.07 27.78
CA ASP A 116 -14.47 18.90 28.42
C ASP A 116 -14.31 17.78 27.38
N LEU A 117 -13.06 17.44 27.08
CA LEU A 117 -12.67 16.42 26.11
C LEU A 117 -12.41 15.05 26.79
N GLU A 118 -12.53 14.95 28.12
CA GLU A 118 -12.34 13.70 28.85
C GLU A 118 -13.59 12.81 28.88
N VAL A 119 -14.73 13.31 28.40
CA VAL A 119 -15.98 12.54 28.33
C VAL A 119 -16.17 11.98 26.91
N PRO A 120 -16.14 10.65 26.71
CA PRO A 120 -16.51 10.06 25.43
C PRO A 120 -17.99 10.34 25.14
N ARG A 121 -18.30 10.82 23.93
CA ARG A 121 -19.69 10.88 23.43
C ARG A 121 -20.21 9.48 23.08
#